data_AF-A0A1G2X743-F1
#
_entry.id   AF-A0A1G2X743-F1
#
_cell.length_a   1.000
_cell.length_b   1.000
_cell.length_c   1.000
_cell.angle_alpha   90.00
_cell.angle_beta   90.00
_cell.angle_gamma   90.00
#
_symmetry.space_group_name_H-M   'P 1'
#
loop_
_entity.id
_entity.type
_entity.pdbx_description
1 polymer ?
#
loop_
_entity_poly.entity_id
_entity_poly.type
_entity_poly.pdbx_seq_one_letter_code
_entity_poly.pdbx_strand_id
1 'polypeptide(L)'
;MKDKIMQMSRERKLFSVVLAIYWIGIFVVTHIPVPRWTRNMGMSDKTMHFVAYMLFGFLLWFAVSFEEKANWRKLKPWLILIILLLYGVVDEILQRFVHRGMDGLDFAANVVGGAVAMLTVTLLPGRRAIIVPAVVCPALIPGLVRAGFIARGTFFEFAVYFVCFIVAGLILGLTLKNKIVGLLVAAADVAALKIYAALTDKVMGKEAMLTAFIAIVITFGVLFYVERVKRVAEQDKLP
;
A
#
# COMPACT_ATOMS: atom_id res chain seq x y z
N MET A 1 -22.66 -11.19 -32.64
CA MET A 1 -21.22 -10.89 -32.45
C MET A 1 -21.01 -9.51 -31.80
N LYS A 2 -21.96 -9.08 -30.98
CA LYS A 2 -21.89 -7.90 -30.11
C LYS A 2 -21.73 -8.42 -28.68
N ASP A 3 -20.95 -7.72 -27.87
CA ASP A 3 -20.86 -7.86 -26.42
C ASP A 3 -19.96 -8.97 -25.85
N LYS A 4 -18.74 -9.10 -26.40
CA LYS A 4 -17.60 -9.38 -25.50
C LYS A 4 -17.18 -8.04 -24.88
N ILE A 5 -18.07 -7.44 -24.10
CA ILE A 5 -17.72 -6.34 -23.19
C ILE A 5 -16.50 -6.86 -22.43
N MET A 6 -15.36 -6.19 -22.56
CA MET A 6 -14.13 -6.56 -21.84
C MET A 6 -14.45 -6.56 -20.35
N GLN A 7 -14.83 -7.72 -19.84
CA GLN A 7 -15.26 -7.85 -18.47
C GLN A 7 -14.00 -7.68 -17.62
N MET A 8 -13.93 -6.56 -16.90
CA MET A 8 -12.80 -6.31 -16.01
C MET A 8 -12.77 -7.40 -14.94
N SER A 9 -11.57 -7.89 -14.61
CA SER A 9 -11.39 -8.82 -13.50
C SER A 9 -11.87 -8.17 -12.20
N ARG A 10 -12.25 -9.00 -11.21
CA ARG A 10 -12.76 -8.51 -9.92
C ARG A 10 -11.73 -7.64 -9.21
N GLU A 11 -10.45 -8.00 -9.33
CA GLU A 11 -9.31 -7.26 -8.78
C GLU A 11 -9.20 -5.89 -9.41
N ARG A 12 -9.25 -5.80 -10.76
CA ARG A 12 -9.19 -4.51 -11.46
C ARG A 12 -10.35 -3.60 -11.06
N LYS A 13 -11.58 -4.14 -10.94
CA LYS A 13 -12.73 -3.37 -10.45
C LYS A 13 -12.49 -2.83 -9.03
N LEU A 14 -12.01 -3.69 -8.13
CA LEU A 14 -11.67 -3.29 -6.77
C LEU A 14 -10.62 -2.17 -6.77
N PHE A 15 -9.51 -2.34 -7.50
CA PHE A 15 -8.45 -1.32 -7.57
C PHE A 15 -8.91 -0.04 -8.26
N SER A 16 -9.81 -0.08 -9.22
CA SER A 16 -10.42 1.13 -9.80
C SER A 16 -11.24 1.91 -8.77
N VAL A 17 -12.02 1.22 -7.93
CA VAL A 17 -12.79 1.87 -6.85
C VAL A 17 -11.84 2.46 -5.80
N VAL A 18 -10.85 1.68 -5.35
CA VAL A 18 -9.84 2.15 -4.39
C VAL A 18 -9.06 3.34 -4.95
N LEU A 19 -8.66 3.28 -6.22
CA LEU A 19 -8.00 4.39 -6.92
C LEU A 19 -8.88 5.64 -6.92
N ALA A 20 -10.17 5.53 -7.25
CA ALA A 20 -11.06 6.69 -7.29
C ALA A 20 -11.17 7.37 -5.92
N ILE A 21 -11.38 6.58 -4.86
CA ILE A 21 -11.44 7.10 -3.48
C ILE A 21 -10.10 7.72 -3.09
N TYR A 22 -9.00 7.04 -3.37
CA TYR A 22 -7.65 7.51 -3.05
C TYR A 22 -7.31 8.81 -3.78
N TRP A 23 -7.66 8.90 -5.07
CA TRP A 23 -7.39 10.07 -5.90
C TRP A 23 -8.15 11.31 -5.39
N ILE A 24 -9.43 11.15 -5.05
CA ILE A 24 -10.20 12.21 -4.39
C ILE A 24 -9.54 12.60 -3.06
N GLY A 25 -9.13 11.61 -2.26
CA GLY A 25 -8.46 11.83 -0.98
C GLY A 25 -7.17 12.64 -1.10
N ILE A 26 -6.25 12.25 -1.99
CA ILE A 26 -4.99 12.99 -2.19
C ILE A 26 -5.25 14.39 -2.70
N PHE A 27 -6.21 14.58 -3.62
CA PHE A 27 -6.58 15.89 -4.13
C PHE A 27 -7.08 16.80 -2.99
N VAL A 28 -8.01 16.33 -2.17
CA VAL A 28 -8.53 17.11 -1.03
C VAL A 28 -7.41 17.46 -0.05
N VAL A 29 -6.53 16.51 0.28
CA VAL A 29 -5.46 16.72 1.28
C VAL A 29 -4.37 17.67 0.77
N THR A 30 -4.06 17.67 -0.52
CA THR A 30 -3.09 18.61 -1.10
C THR A 30 -3.67 20.01 -1.27
N HIS A 31 -4.98 20.12 -1.50
CA HIS A 31 -5.68 21.39 -1.77
C HIS A 31 -6.35 22.02 -0.54
N ILE A 32 -5.84 21.75 0.65
CA ILE A 32 -6.18 22.48 1.87
C ILE A 32 -4.91 23.07 2.50
N PRO A 33 -4.99 24.20 3.24
CA PRO A 33 -3.87 24.72 3.99
C PRO A 33 -3.30 23.64 4.91
N VAL A 34 -1.97 23.54 5.04
CA VAL A 34 -1.29 22.46 5.76
C VAL A 34 -1.91 22.25 7.15
N PRO A 35 -2.67 21.16 7.34
CA PRO A 35 -3.38 20.97 8.60
C PRO A 35 -2.43 20.65 9.75
N ARG A 36 -2.83 20.93 10.99
CA ARG A 36 -1.99 20.57 12.17
C ARG A 36 -1.71 19.07 12.26
N TRP A 37 -2.66 18.24 11.83
CA TRP A 37 -2.53 16.79 11.91
C TRP A 37 -1.44 16.23 10.99
N THR A 38 -1.11 16.88 9.86
CA THR A 38 -0.02 16.41 8.97
C THR A 38 1.33 16.54 9.67
N ARG A 39 1.55 17.63 10.40
CA ARG A 39 2.75 17.82 11.22
C ARG A 39 2.85 16.77 12.32
N ASN A 40 1.71 16.41 12.92
CA ASN A 40 1.66 15.38 13.96
C ASN A 40 1.94 13.97 13.42
N MET A 41 1.81 13.72 12.11
CA MET A 41 2.20 12.41 11.54
C MET A 41 3.68 12.09 11.76
N GLY A 42 4.53 13.07 12.05
CA GLY A 42 5.96 12.85 12.30
C GLY A 42 6.70 12.31 11.07
N MET A 43 6.24 12.68 9.88
CA MET A 43 6.90 12.44 8.61
C MET A 43 7.23 13.79 7.99
N SER A 44 8.36 13.88 7.27
CA SER A 44 8.63 15.07 6.48
C SER A 44 7.61 15.19 5.35
N ASP A 45 7.35 16.41 4.90
CA ASP A 45 6.45 16.67 3.77
C ASP A 45 6.86 15.85 2.53
N LYS A 46 8.16 15.83 2.24
CA LYS A 46 8.78 15.02 1.16
C LYS A 46 8.52 13.53 1.30
N THR A 47 8.57 12.99 2.52
CA THR A 47 8.23 11.59 2.77
C THR A 47 6.76 11.32 2.49
N MET A 48 5.87 12.23 2.88
CA MET A 48 4.43 12.10 2.62
C MET A 48 4.15 12.14 1.10
N HIS A 49 4.76 13.10 0.39
CA HIS A 49 4.70 13.22 -1.07
C HIS A 49 5.19 11.95 -1.79
N PHE A 50 6.37 11.46 -1.40
CA PHE A 50 6.94 10.23 -1.94
C PHE A 50 6.02 9.02 -1.75
N VAL A 51 5.55 8.77 -0.52
CA VAL A 51 4.66 7.63 -0.24
C VAL A 51 3.33 7.79 -0.96
N ALA A 52 2.77 9.00 -0.98
CA ALA A 52 1.48 9.27 -1.61
C ALA A 52 1.51 8.96 -3.11
N TYR A 53 2.54 9.40 -3.83
CA TYR A 53 2.68 9.16 -5.27
C TYR A 53 3.13 7.73 -5.59
N MET A 54 3.87 7.08 -4.69
CA MET A 54 4.17 5.65 -4.83
C MET A 54 2.90 4.80 -4.77
N LEU A 55 2.04 5.01 -3.76
CA LEU A 55 0.76 4.31 -3.66
C LEU A 55 -0.16 4.66 -4.84
N PHE A 56 -0.16 5.92 -5.29
CA PHE A 56 -0.92 6.36 -6.45
C PHE A 56 -0.49 5.61 -7.73
N GLY A 57 0.81 5.48 -7.97
CA GLY A 57 1.35 4.74 -9.11
C GLY A 57 0.98 3.26 -9.09
N PHE A 58 1.03 2.61 -7.92
CA PHE A 58 0.56 1.23 -7.77
C PHE A 58 -0.94 1.09 -8.09
N LEU A 59 -1.78 1.98 -7.57
CA LEU A 59 -3.23 1.94 -7.80
C LEU A 59 -3.58 2.17 -9.27
N LEU A 60 -2.91 3.11 -9.95
CA LEU A 60 -3.04 3.32 -11.39
C LEU A 60 -2.68 2.05 -12.17
N TRP A 61 -1.55 1.41 -11.85
CA TRP A 61 -1.14 0.17 -12.51
C TRP A 61 -2.13 -0.95 -12.26
N PHE A 62 -2.54 -1.18 -11.02
CA PHE A 62 -3.42 -2.29 -10.66
C PHE A 62 -4.84 -2.15 -11.22
N ALA A 63 -5.36 -0.93 -11.32
CA ALA A 63 -6.64 -0.68 -11.99
C ALA A 63 -6.60 -1.08 -13.48
N VAL A 64 -5.48 -0.84 -14.15
CA VAL A 64 -5.34 -1.08 -15.60
C VAL A 64 -4.84 -2.49 -15.94
N SER A 65 -3.94 -3.06 -15.13
CA SER A 65 -3.13 -4.21 -15.50
C SER A 65 -2.62 -5.04 -14.32
N PHE A 66 -3.51 -5.43 -13.39
CA PHE A 66 -3.15 -6.13 -12.15
C PHE A 66 -2.30 -7.40 -12.31
N GLU A 67 -2.54 -8.28 -13.29
CA GLU A 67 -1.80 -9.56 -13.36
C GLU A 67 -0.47 -9.47 -14.11
N GLU A 68 -0.30 -8.44 -14.95
CA GLU A 68 0.84 -8.33 -15.86
C GLU A 68 1.97 -7.49 -15.25
N LYS A 69 3.19 -7.72 -15.75
CA LYS A 69 4.31 -6.78 -15.59
C LYS A 69 4.14 -5.59 -16.51
N ALA A 70 4.71 -4.45 -16.14
CA ALA A 70 4.81 -3.32 -17.04
C ALA A 70 5.72 -3.67 -18.23
N ASN A 71 5.14 -3.64 -19.42
CA ASN A 71 5.84 -3.82 -20.69
C ASN A 71 5.99 -2.46 -21.38
N TRP A 72 7.18 -1.89 -21.31
CA TRP A 72 7.51 -0.57 -21.87
C TRP A 72 7.49 -0.51 -23.41
N ARG A 73 7.31 -1.64 -24.10
CA ARG A 73 7.01 -1.65 -25.55
C ARG A 73 5.54 -1.32 -25.84
N LYS A 74 4.67 -1.33 -24.83
CA LYS A 74 3.24 -1.00 -24.94
C LYS A 74 2.98 0.41 -24.43
N LEU A 75 1.85 0.99 -24.84
CA LEU A 75 1.47 2.36 -24.47
C LEU A 75 1.09 2.53 -22.99
N LYS A 76 0.55 1.49 -22.32
CA LYS A 76 -0.03 1.61 -20.97
C LYS A 76 0.93 2.16 -19.90
N PRO A 77 2.18 1.64 -19.73
CA PRO A 77 3.09 2.17 -18.71
C PRO A 77 3.46 3.64 -18.95
N TRP A 78 3.63 4.03 -20.23
CA TRP A 78 3.91 5.41 -20.61
C TRP A 78 2.76 6.36 -20.25
N LEU A 79 1.52 5.96 -20.50
CA LEU A 79 0.35 6.77 -20.11
C LEU A 79 0.29 6.97 -18.59
N ILE A 80 0.56 5.92 -17.80
CA ILE A 80 0.57 6.03 -16.33
C ILE A 80 1.68 6.97 -15.86
N LEU A 81 2.88 6.87 -16.44
CA LEU A 81 3.98 7.77 -16.13
C LEU A 81 3.65 9.23 -16.47
N ILE A 82 3.06 9.47 -17.64
CA ILE A 82 2.60 10.81 -18.05
C ILE A 82 1.53 11.33 -17.08
N ILE A 83 0.55 10.51 -16.68
CA ILE A 83 -0.47 10.89 -15.70
C ILE A 83 0.18 11.28 -14.37
N LEU A 84 1.11 10.47 -13.85
CA LEU A 84 1.81 10.76 -12.59
C LEU A 84 2.59 12.08 -12.66
N LEU A 85 3.31 12.33 -13.75
CA LEU A 85 4.09 13.56 -13.95
C LEU A 85 3.20 14.79 -14.09
N LEU A 86 2.20 14.73 -14.99
CA LEU A 86 1.29 15.85 -15.21
C LEU A 86 0.47 16.15 -13.95
N TYR A 87 -0.03 15.12 -13.27
CA TYR A 87 -0.75 15.30 -12.01
C TYR A 87 0.16 15.93 -10.94
N GLY A 88 1.41 15.48 -10.83
CA GLY A 88 2.41 16.10 -9.94
C GLY A 88 2.64 17.58 -10.22
N VAL A 89 2.81 17.96 -11.48
CA VAL A 89 2.97 19.38 -11.86
C VAL A 89 1.72 20.18 -11.54
N VAL A 90 0.56 19.66 -11.91
CA VAL A 90 -0.73 20.35 -11.69
C VAL A 90 -0.99 20.51 -10.20
N ASP A 91 -0.74 19.49 -9.38
CA ASP A 91 -0.91 19.54 -7.93
C ASP A 91 -0.06 20.65 -7.30
N GLU A 92 1.23 20.73 -7.63
CA GLU A 92 2.15 21.78 -7.13
C GLU A 92 1.73 23.20 -7.58
N ILE A 93 1.24 23.34 -8.81
CA ILE A 93 0.72 24.63 -9.30
C ILE A 93 -0.54 25.02 -8.51
N LEU A 94 -1.46 24.06 -8.32
CA LEU A 94 -2.73 24.32 -7.66
C LEU A 94 -2.57 24.58 -6.15
N GLN A 95 -1.58 23.96 -5.52
CA GLN A 95 -1.24 24.18 -4.11
C GLN A 95 -0.93 25.66 -3.79
N ARG A 96 -0.44 26.44 -4.77
CA ARG A 96 -0.22 27.89 -4.62
C ARG A 96 -1.49 28.66 -4.25
N PHE A 97 -2.65 28.22 -4.75
CA PHE A 97 -3.93 28.90 -4.49
C PHE A 97 -4.47 28.65 -3.07
N VAL A 98 -3.85 27.73 -2.32
CA VAL A 98 -4.25 27.41 -0.94
C VAL A 98 -3.15 27.74 0.08
N HIS A 99 -2.26 28.68 -0.29
CA HIS A 99 -1.17 29.19 0.55
C HIS A 99 -0.18 28.10 1.00
N ARG A 100 0.02 27.07 0.17
CA ARG A 100 1.13 26.13 0.31
C ARG A 100 2.28 26.60 -0.58
N GLY A 101 3.50 26.43 -0.07
CA GLY A 101 4.70 26.77 -0.84
C GLY A 101 4.88 25.77 -1.98
N MET A 102 5.11 26.26 -3.19
CA MET A 102 5.56 25.38 -4.28
C MET A 102 7.03 25.05 -4.04
N ASP A 103 7.34 23.78 -3.81
CA ASP A 103 8.70 23.30 -3.59
C ASP A 103 9.06 22.28 -4.67
N GLY A 104 10.09 22.57 -5.46
CA GLY A 104 10.58 21.64 -6.49
C GLY A 104 11.03 20.30 -5.90
N LEU A 105 11.39 20.25 -4.62
CA LEU A 105 11.71 19.00 -3.93
C LEU A 105 10.48 18.15 -3.62
N ASP A 106 9.31 18.76 -3.45
CA ASP A 106 8.06 18.02 -3.23
C ASP A 106 7.58 17.41 -4.56
N PHE A 107 7.72 18.17 -5.66
CA PHE A 107 7.61 17.61 -7.01
C PHE A 107 8.59 16.45 -7.24
N ALA A 108 9.86 16.61 -6.88
CA ALA A 108 10.85 15.54 -7.02
C ALA A 108 10.45 14.29 -6.21
N ALA A 109 9.96 14.48 -4.98
CA ALA A 109 9.45 13.38 -4.16
C ALA A 109 8.27 12.65 -4.84
N ASN A 110 7.34 13.40 -5.44
CA ASN A 110 6.23 12.84 -6.24
C ASN A 110 6.75 11.97 -7.40
N VAL A 111 7.72 12.48 -8.15
CA VAL A 111 8.34 11.78 -9.29
C VAL A 111 9.04 10.50 -8.83
N VAL A 112 9.87 10.56 -7.79
CA VAL A 112 10.59 9.38 -7.29
C VAL A 112 9.62 8.34 -6.74
N GLY A 113 8.56 8.76 -6.04
CA GLY A 113 7.50 7.85 -5.55
C GLY A 113 6.83 7.09 -6.69
N GLY A 114 6.35 7.82 -7.70
CA GLY A 114 5.74 7.23 -8.90
C GLY A 114 6.72 6.32 -9.67
N ALA A 115 7.98 6.73 -9.79
CA ALA A 115 9.01 5.93 -10.46
C ALA A 115 9.31 4.62 -9.73
N VAL A 116 9.38 4.63 -8.39
CA VAL A 116 9.54 3.41 -7.58
C VAL A 116 8.38 2.44 -7.80
N ALA A 117 7.14 2.93 -7.84
CA ALA A 117 5.98 2.10 -8.16
C ALA A 117 6.10 1.48 -9.56
N MET A 118 6.41 2.28 -10.58
CA MET A 118 6.56 1.82 -11.97
C MET A 118 7.73 0.84 -12.16
N LEU A 119 8.86 1.07 -11.49
CA LEU A 119 9.98 0.15 -11.47
C LEU A 119 9.57 -1.19 -10.84
N THR A 120 8.86 -1.15 -9.72
CA THR A 120 8.39 -2.36 -9.03
C THR A 120 7.50 -3.22 -9.93
N VAL A 121 6.51 -2.62 -10.60
CA VAL A 121 5.60 -3.36 -11.50
C VAL A 121 6.26 -3.77 -12.82
N THR A 122 7.41 -3.18 -13.16
CA THR A 122 8.26 -3.65 -14.28
C THR A 122 8.98 -4.93 -13.90
N LEU A 123 9.52 -4.99 -12.68
CA LEU A 123 10.31 -6.12 -12.20
C LEU A 123 9.42 -7.30 -11.77
N LEU A 124 8.25 -7.00 -11.17
CA LEU A 124 7.37 -7.98 -10.52
C LEU A 124 5.98 -8.01 -11.18
N PRO A 125 5.40 -9.20 -11.42
CA PRO A 125 4.00 -9.30 -11.85
C PRO A 125 3.08 -8.86 -10.70
N GLY A 126 1.88 -8.36 -10.98
CA GLY A 126 1.18 -7.56 -9.96
C GLY A 126 0.75 -8.30 -8.69
N ARG A 127 0.52 -9.63 -8.72
CA ARG A 127 0.38 -10.43 -7.48
C ARG A 127 1.61 -10.35 -6.58
N ARG A 128 2.81 -10.18 -7.13
CA ARG A 128 4.05 -9.95 -6.36
C ARG A 128 4.27 -8.48 -6.07
N ALA A 129 3.92 -7.58 -6.99
CA ALA A 129 4.10 -6.15 -6.78
C ALA A 129 3.20 -5.61 -5.64
N ILE A 130 2.00 -6.17 -5.43
CA ILE A 130 1.09 -5.79 -4.33
C ILE A 130 1.68 -6.02 -2.94
N ILE A 131 2.72 -6.85 -2.81
CA ILE A 131 3.46 -7.00 -1.54
C ILE A 131 3.97 -5.63 -1.05
N VAL A 132 4.48 -4.79 -1.95
CA VAL A 132 5.07 -3.50 -1.57
C VAL A 132 4.04 -2.58 -0.89
N PRO A 133 2.88 -2.25 -1.50
CA PRO A 133 1.86 -1.47 -0.82
C PRO A 133 1.26 -2.20 0.39
N ALA A 134 1.18 -3.53 0.38
CA ALA A 134 0.70 -4.30 1.53
C ALA A 134 1.61 -4.16 2.76
N VAL A 135 2.91 -3.96 2.56
CA VAL A 135 3.91 -3.67 3.61
C VAL A 135 3.93 -2.18 3.98
N VAL A 136 3.88 -1.30 2.99
CA VAL A 136 3.97 0.15 3.20
C VAL A 136 2.76 0.68 3.97
N CYS A 137 1.53 0.22 3.67
CA CYS A 137 0.32 0.74 4.31
C CYS A 137 0.30 0.55 5.84
N PRO A 138 0.59 -0.65 6.39
CA PRO A 138 0.76 -0.83 7.83
C PRO A 138 1.81 0.10 8.45
N ALA A 139 2.89 0.40 7.72
CA ALA A 139 3.93 1.31 8.19
C ALA A 139 3.46 2.76 8.38
N LEU A 140 2.31 3.15 7.82
CA LEU A 140 1.72 4.47 7.98
C LEU A 140 0.82 4.59 9.22
N ILE A 141 0.38 3.47 9.82
CA ILE A 141 -0.54 3.46 10.97
C ILE A 141 0.00 4.26 12.16
N PRO A 142 1.30 4.15 12.56
CA PRO A 142 1.82 4.98 13.65
C PRO A 142 1.68 6.49 13.37
N GLY A 143 1.78 6.90 12.10
CA GLY A 143 1.54 8.28 11.67
C GLY A 143 0.09 8.70 11.87
N LEU A 144 -0.86 7.84 11.50
CA LEU A 144 -2.30 8.07 11.68
C LEU A 144 -2.72 8.17 13.15
N VAL A 145 -2.15 7.32 14.02
CA VAL A 145 -2.35 7.39 15.47
C VAL A 145 -1.87 8.73 16.02
N ARG A 146 -0.68 9.19 15.63
CA ARG A 146 -0.16 10.50 16.10
C ARG A 146 -0.96 11.68 15.56
N ALA A 147 -1.43 11.57 14.32
CA ALA A 147 -2.28 12.60 13.72
C ALA A 147 -3.66 12.70 14.40
N GLY A 148 -4.02 11.76 15.27
CA GLY A 148 -5.29 11.73 15.99
C GLY A 148 -6.43 11.09 15.21
N PHE A 149 -6.15 10.49 14.04
CA PHE A 149 -7.15 9.75 13.27
C PHE A 149 -7.50 8.40 13.89
N ILE A 150 -6.60 7.85 14.70
CA ILE A 150 -6.80 6.60 15.43
C ILE A 150 -6.54 6.90 16.91
N ALA A 151 -7.55 6.69 17.75
CA ALA A 151 -7.47 6.98 19.18
C ALA A 151 -6.42 6.08 19.85
N ARG A 152 -5.36 6.70 20.39
CA ARG A 152 -4.23 6.00 21.01
C ARG A 152 -4.68 5.22 22.25
N GLY A 153 -4.16 4.00 22.42
CA GLY A 153 -4.41 3.13 23.56
C GLY A 153 -5.80 2.50 23.57
N THR A 154 -6.54 2.60 22.47
CA THR A 154 -7.90 2.05 22.37
C THR A 154 -7.92 0.67 21.73
N PHE A 155 -8.97 -0.10 22.01
CA PHE A 155 -9.26 -1.34 21.28
C PHE A 155 -9.37 -1.10 19.76
N PHE A 156 -9.81 0.09 19.34
CA PHE A 156 -9.89 0.43 17.93
C PHE A 156 -8.50 0.53 17.28
N GLU A 157 -7.53 1.15 17.94
CA GLU A 157 -6.13 1.15 17.48
C GLU A 157 -5.61 -0.28 17.30
N PHE A 158 -5.82 -1.13 18.31
CA PHE A 158 -5.46 -2.55 18.28
C PHE A 158 -6.08 -3.27 17.07
N ALA A 159 -7.38 -3.11 16.86
CA ALA A 159 -8.11 -3.75 15.78
C ALA A 159 -7.57 -3.32 14.39
N VAL A 160 -7.24 -2.05 14.22
CA VAL A 160 -6.67 -1.54 12.96
C VAL A 160 -5.31 -2.18 12.67
N TYR A 161 -4.39 -2.20 13.64
CA TYR A 161 -3.10 -2.88 13.46
C TYR A 161 -3.31 -4.36 13.13
N PHE A 162 -4.13 -5.04 13.91
CA PHE A 162 -4.41 -6.46 13.74
C PHE A 162 -4.90 -6.80 12.32
N VAL A 163 -5.92 -6.08 11.83
CA VAL A 163 -6.48 -6.28 10.50
C VAL A 163 -5.44 -5.99 9.42
N CYS A 164 -4.72 -4.87 9.51
CA CYS A 164 -3.72 -4.50 8.51
C CYS A 164 -2.60 -5.54 8.41
N PHE A 165 -2.09 -6.05 9.52
CA PHE A 165 -1.06 -7.08 9.52
C PHE A 165 -1.57 -8.44 9.03
N ILE A 166 -2.79 -8.84 9.38
CA ILE A 166 -3.39 -10.07 8.83
C ILE A 166 -3.52 -9.95 7.32
N VAL A 167 -4.07 -8.84 6.82
CA VAL A 167 -4.24 -8.64 5.38
C VAL A 167 -2.88 -8.65 4.67
N ALA A 168 -1.88 -7.93 5.20
CA ALA A 168 -0.54 -7.92 4.64
C ALA A 168 0.09 -9.33 4.63
N GLY A 169 0.00 -10.06 5.74
CA GLY A 169 0.51 -11.41 5.87
C GLY A 169 -0.19 -12.42 4.94
N LEU A 170 -1.51 -12.31 4.78
CA LEU A 170 -2.27 -13.13 3.83
C LEU A 170 -1.86 -12.84 2.39
N ILE A 171 -1.74 -11.57 2.01
CA ILE A 171 -1.25 -11.17 0.68
C ILE A 171 0.14 -11.78 0.45
N LEU A 172 1.04 -11.67 1.41
CA LEU A 172 2.38 -12.24 1.34
C LEU A 172 2.39 -13.75 1.17
N GLY A 173 1.67 -14.45 2.05
CA GLY A 173 1.66 -15.91 2.09
C GLY A 173 0.95 -16.55 0.89
N LEU A 174 -0.04 -15.87 0.33
CA LEU A 174 -0.70 -16.30 -0.92
C LEU A 174 0.15 -16.02 -2.16
N THR A 175 1.06 -15.05 -2.08
CA THR A 175 1.88 -14.61 -3.21
C THR A 175 3.22 -15.36 -3.30
N LEU A 176 3.82 -15.69 -2.16
CA LEU A 176 5.11 -16.36 -2.09
C LEU A 176 4.93 -17.87 -2.16
N LYS A 177 5.66 -18.52 -3.09
CA LYS A 177 5.66 -19.99 -3.19
C LYS A 177 6.12 -20.68 -1.90
N ASN A 178 7.03 -20.04 -1.16
CA ASN A 178 7.53 -20.54 0.11
C ASN A 178 6.85 -19.79 1.27
N LYS A 179 5.94 -20.48 1.96
CA LYS A 179 5.14 -19.90 3.04
C LYS A 179 5.96 -19.56 4.29
N ILE A 180 7.09 -20.23 4.50
CA ILE A 180 8.05 -19.88 5.55
C ILE A 180 8.68 -18.52 5.25
N VAL A 181 8.96 -18.22 3.97
CA VAL A 181 9.44 -16.89 3.56
C VAL A 181 8.36 -15.83 3.77
N GLY A 182 7.09 -16.15 3.50
CA GLY A 182 5.97 -15.26 3.84
C GLY A 182 5.90 -14.94 5.34
N LEU A 183 6.15 -15.93 6.20
CA LEU A 183 6.21 -15.76 7.64
C LEU A 183 7.40 -14.90 8.07
N LEU A 184 8.59 -15.17 7.51
CA LEU A 184 9.80 -14.41 7.79
C LEU A 184 9.65 -12.95 7.38
N VAL A 185 8.97 -12.66 6.27
CA VAL A 185 8.76 -11.28 5.84
C VAL A 185 7.67 -10.60 6.66
N ALA A 186 6.60 -11.31 7.09
CA ALA A 186 5.64 -10.73 8.04
C ALA A 186 6.28 -10.42 9.41
N ALA A 187 7.16 -11.31 9.90
CA ALA A 187 7.95 -11.07 11.09
C ALA A 187 8.97 -9.94 10.89
N ALA A 188 9.59 -9.86 9.71
CA ALA A 188 10.48 -8.75 9.32
C ALA A 188 9.72 -7.42 9.25
N ASP A 189 8.44 -7.41 8.88
CA ASP A 189 7.60 -6.20 8.87
C ASP A 189 7.39 -5.66 10.28
N VAL A 190 7.13 -6.54 11.25
CA VAL A 190 7.02 -6.15 12.67
C VAL A 190 8.36 -5.66 13.20
N ALA A 191 9.46 -6.31 12.82
CA ALA A 191 10.80 -5.87 13.17
C ALA A 191 11.16 -4.51 12.53
N ALA A 192 10.82 -4.30 11.25
CA ALA A 192 11.04 -3.06 10.52
C ALA A 192 10.21 -1.92 11.12
N LEU A 193 8.97 -2.19 11.53
CA LEU A 193 8.15 -1.23 12.25
C LEU A 193 8.74 -0.87 13.61
N LYS A 194 9.33 -1.84 14.34
CA LYS A 194 10.04 -1.58 15.61
C LYS A 194 11.32 -0.77 15.40
N ILE A 195 12.08 -1.07 14.36
CA ILE A 195 13.29 -0.32 13.99
C ILE A 195 12.90 1.10 13.61
N TYR A 196 11.88 1.27 12.76
CA TYR A 196 11.34 2.59 12.42
C TYR A 196 10.91 3.35 13.68
N ALA A 197 10.13 2.69 14.55
CA ALA A 197 9.68 3.25 15.82
C ALA A 197 10.85 3.72 16.69
N ALA A 198 11.88 2.89 16.87
CA ALA A 198 13.09 3.22 17.63
C ALA A 198 13.91 4.35 16.99
N LEU A 199 14.11 4.33 15.67
CA LEU A 199 14.90 5.32 14.93
C LEU A 199 14.26 6.71 14.87
N THR A 200 12.97 6.80 15.14
CA THR A 200 12.21 8.05 15.03
C THR A 200 11.63 8.52 16.35
N ASP A 201 12.07 7.90 17.45
CA ASP A 201 11.58 8.15 18.82
C ASP A 201 10.05 8.00 18.93
N LYS A 202 9.48 7.12 18.11
CA LYS A 202 8.05 6.82 18.04
C LYS A 202 7.76 5.61 18.91
N VAL A 203 6.92 5.77 19.92
CA VAL A 203 6.54 4.66 20.81
C VAL A 203 5.60 3.70 20.08
N MET A 204 6.11 2.53 19.67
CA MET A 204 5.25 1.35 19.52
C MET A 204 5.13 0.70 20.90
N GLY A 205 3.93 0.75 21.48
CA GLY A 205 3.67 0.10 22.76
C GLY A 205 3.87 -1.41 22.68
N LYS A 206 4.17 -2.05 23.82
CA LYS A 206 4.26 -3.51 23.93
C LYS A 206 3.01 -4.21 23.38
N GLU A 207 1.84 -3.60 23.57
CA GLU A 207 0.55 -4.07 23.03
C GLU A 207 0.53 -4.16 21.51
N ALA A 208 1.04 -3.15 20.78
CA ALA A 208 1.07 -3.17 19.32
C ALA A 208 1.97 -4.30 18.78
N MET A 209 3.08 -4.60 19.47
CA MET A 209 3.94 -5.73 19.11
C MET A 209 3.26 -7.08 19.37
N LEU A 210 2.60 -7.23 20.52
CA LEU A 210 1.83 -8.44 20.82
C LEU A 210 0.72 -8.65 19.80
N THR A 211 0.04 -7.57 19.40
CA THR A 211 -1.00 -7.58 18.36
C THR A 211 -0.45 -8.10 17.04
N ALA A 212 0.68 -7.55 16.59
CA ALA A 212 1.29 -7.93 15.33
C ALA A 212 1.76 -9.38 15.37
N PHE A 213 2.29 -9.83 16.50
CA PHE A 213 2.66 -11.24 16.71
C PHE A 213 1.44 -12.18 16.62
N ILE A 214 0.34 -11.86 17.32
CA ILE A 214 -0.90 -12.65 17.27
C ILE A 214 -1.47 -12.68 15.84
N ALA A 215 -1.46 -11.54 15.13
CA ALA A 215 -1.89 -11.45 13.74
C ALA A 215 -1.08 -12.38 12.82
N ILE A 216 0.24 -12.46 13.01
CA ILE A 216 1.11 -13.38 12.27
C ILE A 216 0.75 -14.85 12.56
N VAL A 217 0.56 -15.21 13.84
CA VAL A 217 0.20 -16.58 14.24
C VAL A 217 -1.15 -17.01 13.64
N ILE A 218 -2.15 -16.14 13.68
CA ILE A 218 -3.47 -16.42 13.10
C ILE A 218 -3.37 -16.56 11.58
N THR A 219 -2.65 -15.66 10.92
CA THR A 219 -2.41 -15.72 9.47
C THR A 219 -1.79 -17.06 9.08
N PHE A 220 -0.83 -17.55 9.87
CA PHE A 220 -0.23 -18.87 9.65
C PHE A 220 -1.25 -20.01 9.79
N GLY A 221 -2.06 -19.99 10.84
CA GLY A 221 -3.13 -20.99 11.04
C GLY A 221 -4.09 -21.05 9.85
N VAL A 222 -4.51 -19.90 9.34
CA VAL A 222 -5.39 -19.80 8.16
C VAL A 222 -4.70 -20.34 6.91
N LEU A 223 -3.47 -19.93 6.62
CA LEU A 223 -2.72 -20.38 5.44
C LEU A 223 -2.44 -21.89 5.47
N PHE A 224 -2.21 -22.46 6.66
CA PHE A 224 -2.03 -23.90 6.84
C PHE A 224 -3.35 -24.65 6.64
N TYR A 225 -4.45 -24.16 7.21
CA TYR A 225 -5.77 -24.75 7.05
C TYR A 225 -6.22 -24.78 5.58
N VAL A 226 -6.11 -23.64 4.88
CA VAL A 226 -6.46 -23.54 3.45
C VAL A 226 -5.65 -24.55 2.62
N GLU A 227 -4.37 -24.75 2.94
CA GLU A 227 -3.54 -25.72 2.24
C GLU A 227 -3.94 -27.16 2.52
N ARG A 228 -4.27 -27.47 3.77
CA ARG A 228 -4.76 -28.80 4.14
C ARG A 228 -6.04 -29.12 3.37
N VAL A 229 -6.98 -28.19 3.31
CA VAL A 229 -8.22 -28.35 2.55
C VAL A 229 -7.94 -28.55 1.06
N LYS A 230 -7.02 -27.78 0.46
CA LYS A 230 -6.62 -27.98 -0.94
C LYS A 230 -6.03 -29.36 -1.19
N ARG A 231 -5.11 -29.82 -0.34
CA ARG A 231 -4.47 -31.14 -0.48
C ARG A 231 -5.49 -32.28 -0.36
N VAL A 232 -6.43 -32.19 0.58
CA VAL A 232 -7.51 -33.18 0.70
C VAL A 232 -8.38 -33.17 -0.57
N ALA A 233 -8.77 -31.99 -1.05
CA ALA A 233 -9.58 -31.86 -2.27
C ALA A 233 -8.86 -32.32 -3.55
N GLU A 234 -7.52 -32.28 -3.59
CA GLU A 234 -6.70 -32.83 -4.68
C GLU A 234 -6.58 -34.36 -4.58
N GLN A 235 -6.49 -34.90 -3.35
CA GLN A 235 -6.48 -36.34 -3.10
C GLN A 235 -7.83 -37.00 -3.45
N ASP A 236 -8.95 -36.34 -3.15
CA ASP A 236 -10.30 -36.83 -3.51
C ASP A 236 -10.58 -36.79 -5.03
N LYS A 237 -9.71 -36.15 -5.82
CA LYS A 237 -9.80 -36.08 -7.29
C LYS A 237 -8.87 -37.06 -8.00
N LEU A 238 -8.06 -37.81 -7.26
CA LEU A 238 -7.25 -38.88 -7.83
C LEU A 238 -8.14 -40.14 -8.00
N PRO A 239 -8.17 -40.75 -9.19
CA PRO A 239 -8.97 -41.94 -9.48
C PRO A 239 -8.49 -43.17 -8.71
#